data_AF-A0A7W0WJ50-F1
#
_entry.id   AF-A0A7W0WJ50-F1
#
_cell.length_a   1.000
_cell.length_b   1.000
_cell.length_c   1.000
_cell.angle_alpha   90.00
_cell.angle_beta   90.00
_cell.angle_gamma   90.00
#
_symmetry.space_group_name_H-M   'P 1'
#
loop_
_entity.id
_entity.type
_entity.pdbx_description
1 polymer ?
#
loop_
_entity_poly.entity_id
_entity_poly.type
_entity_poly.pdbx_seq_one_letter_code
_entity_poly.pdbx_strand_id
1 'polypeptide(L)' 'GVPKISQKVGEEAIETVVAANVEGPERLASEAADLLFHLLVLLEARGVPLDAVWKELTRRSR' A
#
# COMPACT_ATOMS: atom_id res chain seq x y z
N GLY A 1 -15.79 2.77 5.89
CA GLY A 1 -15.24 4.06 6.37
C GLY A 1 -13.75 3.92 6.66
N VAL A 2 -13.07 5.04 6.93
CA VAL A 2 -11.59 5.10 7.12
C VAL A 2 -11.01 4.00 8.01
N PRO A 3 -11.60 3.62 9.17
CA PRO A 3 -11.05 2.56 10.02
C PRO A 3 -10.92 1.21 9.32
N LYS A 4 -11.93 0.82 8.52
CA LYS A 4 -11.91 -0.45 7.79
C LYS A 4 -10.91 -0.44 6.63
N ILE A 5 -10.76 0.70 5.96
CA ILE A 5 -9.78 0.87 4.88
C ILE A 5 -8.37 0.77 5.45
N SER A 6 -8.10 1.47 6.55
CA SER A 6 -6.79 1.42 7.23
C SER A 6 -6.46 0.02 7.76
N GLN A 7 -7.46 -0.74 8.22
CA GLN A 7 -7.27 -2.14 8.60
C GLN A 7 -6.77 -2.98 7.42
N LYS A 8 -7.41 -2.86 6.25
CA LYS A 8 -6.99 -3.59 5.04
C LYS A 8 -5.57 -3.23 4.62
N VAL A 9 -5.19 -1.95 4.63
CA VAL A 9 -3.79 -1.55 4.37
C VAL A 9 -2.80 -2.28 5.29
N GLY A 10 -3.14 -2.45 6.57
CA GLY A 10 -2.30 -3.20 7.51
C GLY A 10 -2.26 -4.70 7.22
N GLU A 11 -3.38 -5.29 6.84
CA GLU A 11 -3.51 -6.71 6.46
C GLU A 11 -2.65 -7.04 5.23
N GLU A 12 -2.85 -6.29 4.14
CA GLU A 12 -2.10 -6.47 2.89
C GLU A 12 -0.60 -6.23 3.06
N ALA A 13 -0.21 -5.33 3.97
CA ALA A 13 1.20 -5.10 4.28
C ALA A 13 1.86 -6.33 4.92
N ILE A 14 1.15 -7.02 5.82
CA ILE A 14 1.62 -8.26 6.42
C ILE A 14 1.65 -9.38 5.38
N GLU A 15 0.60 -9.51 4.56
CA GLU A 15 0.52 -10.51 3.50
C GLU A 15 1.62 -10.31 2.44
N THR A 16 1.91 -9.07 2.05
CA THR A 16 3.03 -8.73 1.16
C THR A 16 4.37 -9.18 1.75
N VAL A 17 4.60 -8.96 3.05
CA VAL A 17 5.83 -9.39 3.73
C VAL A 17 5.90 -10.92 3.77
N VAL A 18 4.81 -11.61 4.07
CA VAL A 18 4.76 -13.07 4.05
C VAL A 18 5.06 -13.58 2.65
N ALA A 19 4.38 -13.07 1.63
CA ALA A 19 4.55 -13.49 0.24
C ALA A 19 6.00 -13.32 -0.25
N ALA A 20 6.65 -12.20 0.12
CA ALA A 20 8.06 -11.95 -0.19
C ALA A 20 9.01 -12.98 0.42
N ASN A 21 8.69 -13.53 1.60
CA ASN A 21 9.56 -14.46 2.32
C ASN A 21 9.25 -15.93 2.03
N VAL A 22 7.98 -16.30 1.79
CA VAL A 22 7.56 -17.71 1.78
C VAL A 22 6.68 -18.14 0.61
N GLU A 23 6.07 -17.23 -0.16
CA GLU A 23 5.09 -17.60 -1.21
C GLU A 23 5.55 -17.35 -2.65
N GLY A 24 6.60 -16.54 -2.85
CA GLY A 24 7.22 -16.35 -4.15
C GLY A 24 6.65 -15.19 -4.98
N PRO A 25 7.16 -15.00 -6.22
CA PRO A 25 6.98 -13.76 -6.97
C PRO A 25 5.54 -13.50 -7.44
N GLU A 26 4.78 -14.54 -7.77
CA GLU A 26 3.39 -14.38 -8.23
C GLU A 26 2.48 -13.90 -7.09
N ARG A 27 2.61 -14.52 -5.91
CA ARG A 27 1.89 -14.11 -4.70
C ARG A 27 2.34 -12.73 -4.25
N LEU A 28 3.65 -12.45 -4.25
CA LEU A 28 4.17 -11.12 -3.93
C LEU A 28 3.56 -10.04 -4.84
N ALA A 29 3.46 -10.29 -6.15
CA ALA A 29 2.86 -9.35 -7.08
C ALA A 29 1.37 -9.11 -6.78
N SER A 30 0.64 -10.16 -6.40
CA SER A 30 -0.78 -10.07 -5.99
C SER A 30 -0.95 -9.22 -4.74
N GLU A 31 -0.26 -9.56 -3.65
CA GLU A 31 -0.40 -8.86 -2.36
C GLU A 31 0.10 -7.40 -2.45
N ALA A 32 1.15 -7.16 -3.22
CA ALA A 32 1.62 -5.80 -3.47
C ALA A 32 0.59 -4.96 -4.25
N ALA A 33 -0.15 -5.57 -5.18
CA ALA A 33 -1.23 -4.89 -5.91
C ALA A 33 -2.37 -4.51 -4.96
N ASP A 34 -2.78 -5.42 -4.07
CA ASP A 34 -3.84 -5.17 -3.07
C ASP A 34 -3.41 -4.10 -2.05
N LEU A 35 -2.15 -4.13 -1.60
CA LEU A 35 -1.56 -3.09 -0.76
C LEU A 35 -1.63 -1.71 -1.42
N LEU A 36 -1.20 -1.61 -2.69
CA LEU A 36 -1.26 -0.35 -3.43
C LEU A 36 -2.69 0.12 -3.62
N PHE A 37 -3.62 -0.78 -3.97
CA PHE A 37 -5.02 -0.45 -4.13
C PHE A 37 -5.61 0.12 -2.83
N HIS A 38 -5.44 -0.57 -1.71
CA HIS A 38 -5.98 -0.13 -0.43
C HIS A 38 -5.31 1.15 0.08
N LEU A 39 -4.02 1.36 -0.22
CA LEU A 39 -3.33 2.62 0.07
C LEU A 39 -3.92 3.78 -0.73
N LEU A 40 -4.15 3.62 -2.03
CA LEU A 40 -4.75 4.66 -2.88
C LEU A 40 -6.17 5.02 -2.41
N VAL A 41 -6.98 4.03 -2.05
CA VAL A 41 -8.32 4.25 -1.48
C VAL A 41 -8.25 4.99 -0.14
N LEU A 42 -7.26 4.69 0.71
CA LEU A 42 -7.05 5.40 1.97
C LEU A 42 -6.67 6.87 1.74
N LEU A 43 -5.76 7.14 0.80
CA LEU A 43 -5.32 8.49 0.45
C LEU A 43 -6.50 9.34 -0.02
N GLU A 44 -7.32 8.80 -0.93
CA GLU A 44 -8.54 9.45 -1.42
C GLU A 44 -9.52 9.72 -0.28
N ALA A 45 -9.79 8.71 0.57
CA ALA A 45 -10.68 8.85 1.72
C ALA A 45 -10.21 9.88 2.77
N ARG A 46 -8.92 10.27 2.72
CA ARG A 46 -8.31 11.28 3.58
C ARG A 46 -8.05 12.62 2.88
N GLY A 47 -8.39 12.73 1.59
CA GLY A 47 -8.13 13.94 0.80
C GLY A 47 -6.63 14.21 0.59
N VAL A 48 -5.80 13.16 0.59
CA VAL A 48 -4.36 13.28 0.32
C VAL A 48 -4.13 13.02 -1.17
N PRO A 49 -3.75 14.04 -1.97
CA PRO A 49 -3.51 13.83 -3.39
C PRO A 49 -2.25 12.99 -3.62
N LEU A 50 -2.28 12.12 -4.63
CA LEU A 50 -1.14 11.27 -4.97
C LEU A 50 0.14 12.07 -5.27
N ASP A 51 0.01 13.26 -5.84
CA ASP A 51 1.12 14.20 -6.08
C ASP A 51 1.87 14.59 -4.79
N ALA A 52 1.18 14.67 -3.65
CA ALA A 52 1.83 14.93 -2.37
C ALA A 52 2.73 13.76 -1.94
N VAL A 53 2.28 12.53 -2.18
CA VAL A 53 3.09 11.32 -1.94
C VAL A 53 4.30 11.28 -2.87
N TRP A 54 4.11 11.61 -4.16
CA TRP A 54 5.22 11.65 -5.12
C TRP A 54 6.28 12.70 -4.79
N LYS A 55 5.85 13.89 -4.35
CA LYS A 55 6.78 14.92 -3.87
C LYS A 55 7.60 14.44 -2.69
N GLU A 56 6.98 13.75 -1.74
CA GLU A 56 7.67 13.19 -0.57
C GLU A 56 8.65 12.07 -0.96
N LEU A 57 8.28 11.18 -1.87
CA LEU A 57 9.18 10.15 -2.39
C LEU A 57 10.39 10.77 -3.09
N THR A 58 10.18 11.77 -3.95
CA THR A 58 11.26 12.50 -4.64
C THR A 58 12.20 13.19 -3.64
N ARG A 59 11.67 13.69 -2.52
CA ARG A 59 12.47 14.30 -1.45
C ARG A 59 13.38 13.29 -0.74
N ARG A 60 12.97 12.01 -0.64
CA ARG A 60 13.75 10.94 0.02
C ARG A 60 14.83 10.33 -0.87
N SER A 61 14.66 10.40 -2.19
CA SER A 61 15.60 9.87 -3.18
C SER A 61 16.74 10.84 -3.53
N ARG A 62 16.87 11.96 -2.81
CA ARG A 62 17.96 12.94 -2.92
C ARG A 62 18.77 12.94 -1.64
#